data_AF-A0A2G9XXK6-F1
#
_entry.id   AF-A0A2G9XXK6-F1
#
_cell.length_a   1.000
_cell.length_b   1.000
_cell.length_c   1.000
_cell.angle_alpha   90.00
_cell.angle_beta   90.00
_cell.angle_gamma   90.00
#
_symmetry.space_group_name_H-M   'P 1'
#
loop_
_entity.id
_entity.type
_entity.pdbx_description
1 polymer ?
#
loop_
_entity_poly.entity_id
_entity_poly.type
_entity_poly.pdbx_seq_one_letter_code
_entity_poly.pdbx_strand_id
1 'polypeptide(L)'
;LPEEQINWLISDLGKNKKAPYTFVFIHKPFWFETIADNKTDTLHSLFSNYGVDAVFTGHYHTYFSDKFDNILYTSIGSSGGSCEPGPTGLEYHFVWVAANKRGISIAPIKIGGVLPWKEVTATDLKFIDRIYLSGIEFEKPLPVSEDITVESTEVAVKLKNLNLDFLLEDTISWKVPEGWSVEPESLPIRIMAGDSSTIRFSIKNKGNLYPVPVLSVHFPYSESKTCEIKKPLPAARKTYCYQVSTQPVIDGKISEPIWHNPVSLLFSPDGSQGTIDSVYFYFSYDEVNIYIAAYCKELKMDSMVATVTDHDGTMYNEDYVGYLFQPDIEKNVVYQIYFNPLGTAFDQKITMNPEGELDIDRSWNGTYEVNTTKGNDFWSIEARIPLKHFEVEVKPGQRWGLNFWRKQRRFNSTADWQIPISYDPSTFGDLIME
;
A
#
# COMPACT_ATOMS: atom_id res chain seq x y z
N LEU A 1 13.54 22.71 4.94
CA LEU A 1 14.41 23.08 3.80
C LEU A 1 15.79 23.45 4.33
N PRO A 2 16.87 23.25 3.55
CA PRO A 2 18.20 23.73 3.92
C PRO A 2 18.21 25.24 4.22
N GLU A 3 19.01 25.66 5.20
CA GLU A 3 19.07 27.05 5.66
C GLU A 3 19.44 28.03 4.53
N GLU A 4 20.35 27.62 3.64
CA GLU A 4 20.77 28.41 2.47
C GLU A 4 19.59 28.80 1.57
N GLN A 5 18.65 27.87 1.33
CA GLN A 5 17.46 28.13 0.51
C GLN A 5 16.49 29.09 1.20
N ILE A 6 16.33 28.97 2.52
CA ILE A 6 15.49 29.88 3.31
C ILE A 6 16.07 31.30 3.30
N ASN A 7 17.38 31.43 3.50
CA ASN A 7 18.08 32.72 3.48
C ASN A 7 18.00 33.40 2.11
N TRP A 8 18.16 32.63 1.03
CA TRP A 8 17.95 33.12 -0.33
C TRP A 8 16.53 33.65 -0.54
N LEU A 9 15.52 32.87 -0.14
CA LEU A 9 14.09 33.23 -0.29
C LEU A 9 13.77 34.51 0.47
N ILE A 10 14.24 34.64 1.71
CA ILE A 10 14.08 35.85 2.53
C ILE A 10 14.66 37.08 1.82
N SER A 11 15.88 36.96 1.28
CA SER A 11 16.54 38.04 0.55
C SER A 11 15.76 38.40 -0.73
N ASP A 12 15.31 37.42 -1.51
CA ASP A 12 14.61 37.65 -2.77
C ASP A 12 13.24 38.32 -2.56
N LEU A 13 12.43 37.79 -1.65
CA LEU A 13 11.15 38.37 -1.27
C LEU A 13 11.34 39.80 -0.71
N GLY A 14 12.38 40.02 0.09
CA GLY A 14 12.72 41.33 0.63
C GLY A 14 13.03 42.39 -0.44
N LYS A 15 13.77 42.01 -1.48
CA LYS A 15 14.11 42.89 -2.61
C LYS A 15 12.88 43.25 -3.45
N ASN A 16 11.91 42.33 -3.55
CA ASN A 16 10.78 42.43 -4.46
C ASN A 16 9.45 42.85 -3.79
N LYS A 17 9.45 43.32 -2.54
CA LYS A 17 8.24 43.72 -1.76
C LYS A 17 7.29 44.72 -2.44
N LYS A 18 7.74 45.43 -3.49
CA LYS A 18 6.94 46.42 -4.23
C LYS A 18 6.24 45.83 -5.46
N ALA A 19 6.43 44.55 -5.74
CA ALA A 19 5.74 43.88 -6.84
C ALA A 19 4.21 44.00 -6.65
N PRO A 20 3.44 44.21 -7.73
CA PRO A 20 1.98 44.28 -7.64
C PRO A 20 1.35 42.93 -7.25
N TYR A 21 2.02 41.83 -7.62
CA TYR A 21 1.70 40.48 -7.17
C TYR A 21 3.00 39.66 -7.04
N THR A 22 3.03 38.76 -6.07
CA THR A 22 4.10 37.77 -5.90
C THR A 22 3.51 36.36 -5.94
N PHE A 23 4.01 35.53 -6.86
CA PHE A 23 3.63 34.12 -6.98
C PHE A 23 4.80 33.22 -6.64
N VAL A 24 4.52 32.16 -5.88
CA VAL A 24 5.50 31.13 -5.52
C VAL A 24 5.11 29.82 -6.18
N PHE A 25 6.09 29.13 -6.77
CA PHE A 25 5.93 27.81 -7.36
C PHE A 25 6.87 26.84 -6.66
N ILE A 26 6.32 25.82 -5.99
CA ILE A 26 7.09 24.79 -5.28
C ILE A 26 6.48 23.42 -5.57
N HIS A 27 7.31 22.38 -5.74
CA HIS A 27 6.77 21.08 -6.16
C HIS A 27 5.85 20.44 -5.12
N LYS A 28 6.31 20.36 -3.86
CA LYS A 28 5.56 19.68 -2.78
C LYS A 28 4.59 20.64 -2.07
N PRO A 29 3.33 20.23 -1.84
CA PRO A 29 2.32 21.02 -1.15
C PRO A 29 2.48 20.97 0.38
N PHE A 30 3.60 21.46 0.93
CA PHE A 30 3.83 21.43 2.38
C PHE A 30 2.69 22.05 3.19
N TRP A 31 2.07 23.09 2.63
CA TRP A 31 0.90 23.78 3.18
C TRP A 31 -0.31 22.85 3.44
N PHE A 32 -0.47 21.78 2.65
CA PHE A 32 -1.54 20.81 2.85
C PHE A 32 -1.31 19.93 4.09
N GLU A 33 -0.06 19.66 4.43
CA GLU A 33 0.29 18.85 5.63
C GLU A 33 0.45 19.69 6.90
N THR A 34 0.46 21.02 6.74
CA THR A 34 0.68 21.97 7.83
C THR A 34 -0.53 22.87 8.04
N ILE A 35 -0.66 23.95 7.27
CA ILE A 35 -1.68 24.99 7.50
C ILE A 35 -3.11 24.46 7.30
N ALA A 36 -3.32 23.53 6.36
CA ALA A 36 -4.63 22.89 6.19
C ALA A 36 -5.02 21.99 7.39
N ASP A 37 -4.04 21.54 8.17
CA ASP A 37 -4.22 20.80 9.42
C ASP A 37 -4.11 21.72 10.66
N ASN A 38 -4.17 23.05 10.50
CA ASN A 38 -3.97 24.04 11.56
C ASN A 38 -2.61 23.93 12.29
N LYS A 39 -1.57 23.45 11.61
CA LYS A 39 -0.19 23.42 12.13
C LYS A 39 0.59 24.63 11.65
N THR A 40 1.63 25.01 12.39
CA THR A 40 2.55 26.08 11.98
C THR A 40 3.37 25.67 10.77
N ASP A 41 3.59 26.60 9.84
CA ASP A 41 4.40 26.39 8.65
C ASP A 41 5.40 27.54 8.44
N THR A 42 6.68 27.20 8.37
CA THR A 42 7.76 28.19 8.21
C THR A 42 7.66 28.95 6.89
N LEU A 43 7.32 28.26 5.79
CA LEU A 43 7.19 28.90 4.49
C LEU A 43 5.97 29.82 4.44
N HIS A 44 4.83 29.37 4.94
CA HIS A 44 3.63 30.20 5.07
C HIS A 44 3.89 31.46 5.88
N SER A 45 4.59 31.32 7.02
CA SER A 45 4.97 32.47 7.86
C SER A 45 5.81 33.48 7.08
N LEU A 46 6.77 33.01 6.28
CA LEU A 46 7.57 33.87 5.40
C LEU A 46 6.70 34.50 4.30
N PHE A 47 5.88 33.72 3.62
CA PHE A 47 5.01 34.19 2.55
C PHE A 47 4.06 35.29 3.03
N SER A 48 3.44 35.11 4.19
CA SER A 48 2.59 36.12 4.84
C SER A 48 3.38 37.38 5.18
N ASN A 49 4.55 37.25 5.82
CA ASN A 49 5.41 38.38 6.21
C ASN A 49 5.93 39.22 5.03
N TYR A 50 6.06 38.63 3.84
CA TYR A 50 6.60 39.29 2.66
C TYR A 50 5.55 39.62 1.60
N GLY A 51 4.27 39.31 1.84
CA GLY A 51 3.17 39.67 0.93
C GLY A 51 3.11 38.82 -0.33
N VAL A 52 3.26 37.50 -0.20
CA VAL A 52 2.98 36.55 -1.29
C VAL A 52 1.47 36.43 -1.49
N ASP A 53 1.01 36.48 -2.74
CA ASP A 53 -0.43 36.47 -3.05
C ASP A 53 -0.94 35.08 -3.44
N ALA A 54 -0.11 34.26 -4.11
CA ALA A 54 -0.49 32.91 -4.47
C ALA A 54 0.69 31.93 -4.47
N VAL A 55 0.41 30.69 -4.09
CA VAL A 55 1.34 29.57 -4.06
C VAL A 55 0.77 28.44 -4.89
N PHE A 56 1.57 27.95 -5.84
CA PHE A 56 1.22 26.85 -6.73
C PHE A 56 2.09 25.64 -6.46
N THR A 57 1.45 24.49 -6.32
CA THR A 57 2.11 23.21 -6.01
C THR A 57 1.63 22.08 -6.90
N GLY A 58 2.30 20.93 -6.83
CA GLY A 58 1.92 19.71 -7.54
C GLY A 58 2.10 18.49 -6.64
N HIS A 59 2.90 17.51 -7.10
CA HIS A 59 3.27 16.28 -6.37
C HIS A 59 2.15 15.23 -6.24
N TYR A 60 0.95 15.61 -5.79
CA TYR A 60 -0.14 14.67 -5.53
C TYR A 60 -0.96 14.26 -6.74
N HIS A 61 -0.71 14.89 -7.90
CA HIS A 61 -1.47 14.67 -9.15
C HIS A 61 -2.98 14.93 -9.02
N THR A 62 -3.42 15.57 -7.94
CA THR A 62 -4.82 15.91 -7.65
C THR A 62 -4.98 17.43 -7.54
N TYR A 63 -6.05 17.95 -8.12
CA TYR A 63 -6.44 19.35 -7.95
C TYR A 63 -7.10 19.59 -6.59
N PHE A 64 -6.64 20.62 -5.89
CA PHE A 64 -7.35 21.20 -4.75
C PHE A 64 -6.81 22.59 -4.47
N SER A 65 -7.59 23.41 -3.77
CA SER A 65 -7.18 24.78 -3.45
C SER A 65 -7.71 25.25 -2.11
N ASP A 66 -7.08 26.25 -1.51
CA ASP A 66 -7.70 26.98 -0.42
C ASP A 66 -7.06 28.35 -0.20
N LYS A 67 -7.63 29.14 0.71
CA LYS A 67 -7.15 30.46 1.08
C LYS A 67 -6.76 30.50 2.56
N PHE A 68 -5.50 30.84 2.84
CA PHE A 68 -4.97 31.00 4.20
C PHE A 68 -4.25 32.34 4.31
N ASP A 69 -4.54 33.14 5.35
CA ASP A 69 -3.94 34.47 5.58
C ASP A 69 -3.89 35.37 4.34
N ASN A 70 -4.97 35.34 3.56
CA ASN A 70 -5.11 36.02 2.27
C ASN A 70 -4.29 35.50 1.08
N ILE A 71 -3.51 34.45 1.26
CA ILE A 71 -2.72 33.80 0.22
C ILE A 71 -3.55 32.69 -0.44
N LEU A 72 -3.57 32.66 -1.78
CA LEU A 72 -4.24 31.64 -2.57
C LEU A 72 -3.31 30.42 -2.75
N TYR A 73 -3.68 29.28 -2.20
CA TYR A 73 -2.95 28.03 -2.38
C TYR A 73 -3.66 27.15 -3.40
N THR A 74 -2.92 26.67 -4.40
CA THR A 74 -3.47 25.79 -5.45
C THR A 74 -2.51 24.65 -5.72
N SER A 75 -2.97 23.42 -5.48
CA SER A 75 -2.30 22.22 -6.00
C SER A 75 -2.89 21.88 -7.35
N ILE A 76 -2.02 21.67 -8.33
CA ILE A 76 -2.37 21.34 -9.70
C ILE A 76 -2.18 19.83 -9.87
N GLY A 77 -3.14 19.17 -10.51
CA GLY A 77 -3.00 17.75 -10.84
C GLY A 77 -2.16 17.50 -12.09
N SER A 78 -2.32 16.33 -12.69
CA SER A 78 -1.52 15.94 -13.85
C SER A 78 -1.94 16.65 -15.14
N SER A 79 -0.97 16.98 -15.98
CA SER A 79 -1.19 17.44 -17.37
C SER A 79 -0.77 16.39 -18.41
N GLY A 80 -0.52 15.14 -18.00
CA GLY A 80 -0.21 14.03 -18.93
C GLY A 80 0.55 12.83 -18.36
N GLY A 81 0.96 12.86 -17.09
CA GLY A 81 1.45 11.65 -16.38
C GLY A 81 0.28 10.84 -15.82
N SER A 82 0.42 9.52 -15.76
CA SER A 82 -0.63 8.63 -15.21
C SER A 82 -1.11 9.10 -13.83
N CYS A 83 -2.42 9.25 -13.66
CA CYS A 83 -3.06 9.57 -12.39
C CYS A 83 -4.48 9.02 -12.36
N GLU A 84 -5.01 8.77 -11.18
CA GLU A 84 -6.43 8.49 -11.03
C GLU A 84 -7.25 9.79 -11.12
N PRO A 85 -8.45 9.77 -11.70
CA PRO A 85 -9.37 10.88 -11.61
C PRO A 85 -9.64 11.17 -10.13
N GLY A 86 -9.27 12.37 -9.66
CA GLY A 86 -9.54 12.79 -8.29
C GLY A 86 -11.05 12.80 -7.96
N PRO A 87 -11.45 13.23 -6.76
CA PRO A 87 -12.84 13.14 -6.27
C PRO A 87 -13.90 13.82 -7.15
N THR A 88 -13.50 14.71 -8.07
CA THR A 88 -14.38 15.40 -9.03
C THR A 88 -14.32 14.82 -10.45
N GLY A 89 -13.63 13.70 -10.64
CA GLY A 89 -13.33 13.18 -11.97
C GLY A 89 -12.27 13.98 -12.73
N LEU A 90 -11.62 14.95 -12.07
CA LEU A 90 -10.63 15.82 -12.68
C LEU A 90 -9.27 15.12 -12.74
N GLU A 91 -9.03 14.41 -13.84
CA GLU A 91 -7.76 13.74 -14.14
C GLU A 91 -6.79 14.73 -14.82
N TYR A 92 -6.81 14.81 -16.16
CA TYR A 92 -5.94 15.73 -16.91
C TYR A 92 -6.49 17.14 -17.01
N HIS A 93 -5.70 18.11 -16.56
CA HIS A 93 -6.04 19.52 -16.65
C HIS A 93 -4.81 20.43 -16.62
N PHE A 94 -5.04 21.71 -16.85
CA PHE A 94 -4.10 22.78 -16.53
C PHE A 94 -4.86 23.90 -15.82
N VAL A 95 -4.15 24.84 -15.20
CA VAL A 95 -4.77 25.98 -14.50
C VAL A 95 -4.50 27.27 -15.27
N TRP A 96 -5.56 28.03 -15.53
CA TRP A 96 -5.47 29.37 -16.10
C TRP A 96 -5.42 30.41 -14.98
N VAL A 97 -4.35 31.21 -14.95
CA VAL A 97 -4.15 32.27 -13.95
C VAL A 97 -4.16 33.64 -14.64
N ALA A 98 -5.06 34.52 -14.22
CA ALA A 98 -5.14 35.89 -14.69
C ALA A 98 -4.93 36.87 -13.53
N ALA A 99 -3.93 37.75 -13.64
CA ALA A 99 -3.63 38.77 -12.65
C ALA A 99 -3.78 40.16 -13.29
N ASN A 100 -4.62 41.02 -12.70
CA ASN A 100 -4.85 42.37 -13.19
C ASN A 100 -5.16 43.33 -12.02
N LYS A 101 -5.50 44.59 -12.32
CA LYS A 101 -5.80 45.60 -11.28
C LYS A 101 -6.97 45.24 -10.34
N ARG A 102 -7.81 44.26 -10.70
CA ARG A 102 -8.96 43.79 -9.91
C ARG A 102 -8.64 42.59 -9.01
N GLY A 103 -7.46 41.98 -9.15
CA GLY A 103 -7.07 40.81 -8.37
C GLY A 103 -6.50 39.68 -9.23
N ILE A 104 -6.39 38.53 -8.60
CA ILE A 104 -5.98 37.25 -9.19
C ILE A 104 -7.23 36.37 -9.37
N SER A 105 -7.36 35.78 -10.55
CA SER A 105 -8.35 34.76 -10.87
C SER A 105 -7.64 33.49 -11.31
N ILE A 106 -8.08 32.36 -10.76
CA ILE A 106 -7.50 31.04 -10.99
C ILE A 106 -8.64 30.12 -11.41
N ALA A 107 -8.47 29.34 -12.49
CA ALA A 107 -9.47 28.39 -12.92
C ALA A 107 -8.81 27.11 -13.49
N PRO A 108 -9.07 25.92 -12.93
CA PRO A 108 -8.70 24.67 -13.58
C PRO A 108 -9.54 24.45 -14.84
N ILE A 109 -8.86 24.06 -15.92
CA ILE A 109 -9.43 23.82 -17.24
C ILE A 109 -9.19 22.36 -17.64
N LYS A 110 -10.29 21.65 -17.89
CA LYS A 110 -10.30 20.31 -18.45
C LYS A 110 -10.88 20.32 -19.85
N ILE A 111 -10.78 19.20 -20.56
CA ILE A 111 -11.47 19.05 -21.84
C ILE A 111 -12.99 19.29 -21.64
N GLY A 112 -13.54 20.21 -22.42
CA GLY A 112 -14.97 20.53 -22.39
C GLY A 112 -15.44 21.34 -21.17
N GLY A 113 -14.56 21.86 -20.30
CA GLY A 113 -15.03 22.61 -19.13
C GLY A 113 -13.99 23.51 -18.47
N VAL A 114 -14.48 24.65 -17.94
CA VAL A 114 -13.75 25.52 -17.02
C VAL A 114 -14.42 25.39 -15.66
N LEU A 115 -13.65 25.02 -14.65
CA LEU A 115 -14.15 24.75 -13.31
C LEU A 115 -13.81 25.93 -12.37
N PRO A 116 -14.61 26.18 -11.32
CA PRO A 116 -14.31 27.19 -10.33
C PRO A 116 -13.01 26.87 -9.57
N TRP A 117 -12.33 27.90 -9.04
CA TRP A 117 -11.13 27.71 -8.24
C TRP A 117 -11.39 26.75 -7.05
N LYS A 118 -12.48 26.96 -6.32
CA LYS A 118 -12.90 26.11 -5.19
C LYS A 118 -13.68 24.86 -5.63
N GLU A 119 -13.32 24.27 -6.78
CA GLU A 119 -13.91 23.02 -7.24
C GLU A 119 -13.73 21.90 -6.19
N VAL A 120 -12.52 21.79 -5.63
CA VAL A 120 -12.19 20.97 -4.47
C VAL A 120 -11.35 21.82 -3.54
N THR A 121 -11.75 21.93 -2.27
CA THR A 121 -10.96 22.62 -1.25
C THR A 121 -9.98 21.69 -0.56
N ALA A 122 -8.98 22.24 0.15
CA ALA A 122 -8.10 21.41 0.97
C ALA A 122 -8.88 20.71 2.09
N THR A 123 -9.90 21.37 2.67
CA THR A 123 -10.81 20.76 3.64
C THR A 123 -11.62 19.61 3.02
N ASP A 124 -12.13 19.78 1.81
CA ASP A 124 -12.83 18.70 1.09
C ASP A 124 -11.91 17.49 0.90
N LEU A 125 -10.69 17.72 0.40
CA LEU A 125 -9.74 16.63 0.13
C LEU A 125 -9.33 15.89 1.41
N LYS A 126 -9.03 16.60 2.50
CA LYS A 126 -8.75 15.97 3.81
C LYS A 126 -9.96 15.17 4.33
N PHE A 127 -11.19 15.59 4.03
CA PHE A 127 -12.37 14.81 4.40
C PHE A 127 -12.52 13.56 3.53
N ILE A 128 -12.29 13.68 2.23
CA ILE A 128 -12.29 12.55 1.30
C ILE A 128 -11.23 11.51 1.69
N ASP A 129 -10.04 11.93 2.09
CA ASP A 129 -8.98 11.01 2.57
C ASP A 129 -9.48 10.19 3.78
N ARG A 130 -10.20 10.80 4.72
CA ARG A 130 -10.81 10.09 5.85
C ARG A 130 -11.87 9.07 5.41
N ILE A 131 -12.69 9.42 4.41
CA ILE A 131 -13.66 8.49 3.81
C ILE A 131 -12.93 7.35 3.11
N TYR A 132 -11.87 7.62 2.36
CA TYR A 132 -11.08 6.57 1.69
C TYR A 132 -10.49 5.57 2.69
N LEU A 133 -10.00 6.07 3.84
CA LEU A 133 -9.40 5.25 4.88
C LEU A 133 -10.42 4.41 5.67
N SER A 134 -11.61 4.95 5.97
CA SER A 134 -12.52 4.35 6.97
C SER A 134 -14.00 4.31 6.57
N GLY A 135 -14.37 4.82 5.40
CA GLY A 135 -15.74 4.83 4.90
C GLY A 135 -16.26 3.43 4.55
N ILE A 136 -15.38 2.55 4.06
CA ILE A 136 -15.67 1.14 3.75
C ILE A 136 -14.70 0.26 4.53
N GLU A 137 -15.22 -0.54 5.45
CA GLU A 137 -14.45 -1.49 6.26
C GLU A 137 -14.99 -2.91 6.10
N PHE A 138 -14.12 -3.85 5.75
CA PHE A 138 -14.42 -5.27 5.81
C PHE A 138 -14.16 -5.77 7.23
N GLU A 139 -15.09 -6.53 7.81
CA GLU A 139 -14.89 -7.06 9.17
C GLU A 139 -13.69 -8.00 9.24
N LYS A 140 -13.48 -8.79 8.18
CA LYS A 140 -12.36 -9.73 8.02
C LYS A 140 -12.04 -9.90 6.53
N PRO A 141 -10.78 -10.22 6.17
CA PRO A 141 -10.47 -10.68 4.82
C PRO A 141 -11.22 -11.98 4.52
N LEU A 142 -11.60 -12.16 3.25
CA LEU A 142 -12.20 -13.39 2.75
C LEU A 142 -11.17 -14.53 2.82
N PRO A 143 -11.42 -15.62 3.58
CA PRO A 143 -10.50 -16.74 3.59
C PRO A 143 -10.51 -17.46 2.24
N VAL A 144 -9.32 -17.77 1.72
CA VAL A 144 -9.11 -18.49 0.46
C VAL A 144 -8.40 -19.80 0.77
N SER A 145 -8.93 -20.92 0.27
CA SER A 145 -8.31 -22.24 0.42
C SER A 145 -7.03 -22.38 -0.43
N GLU A 146 -6.24 -23.41 -0.15
CA GLU A 146 -4.98 -23.66 -0.89
C GLU A 146 -5.18 -23.86 -2.39
N ASP A 147 -6.32 -24.45 -2.77
CA ASP A 147 -6.74 -24.67 -4.16
C ASP A 147 -7.32 -23.42 -4.82
N ILE A 148 -7.14 -22.24 -4.21
CA ILE A 148 -7.58 -20.91 -4.61
C ILE A 148 -9.08 -20.73 -4.82
N THR A 149 -9.88 -21.70 -4.39
CA THR A 149 -11.33 -21.58 -4.44
C THR A 149 -11.87 -20.86 -3.21
N VAL A 150 -13.10 -20.36 -3.32
CA VAL A 150 -13.84 -19.83 -2.19
C VAL A 150 -15.23 -20.41 -2.27
N GLU A 151 -15.57 -21.26 -1.30
CA GLU A 151 -16.94 -21.70 -1.10
C GLU A 151 -17.83 -20.52 -0.70
N SER A 152 -19.15 -20.70 -0.80
CA SER A 152 -20.12 -19.63 -0.46
C SER A 152 -19.88 -19.12 0.96
N THR A 153 -19.30 -17.93 1.08
CA THR A 153 -18.82 -17.36 2.33
C THR A 153 -19.45 -16.00 2.55
N GLU A 154 -20.00 -15.77 3.73
CA GLU A 154 -20.54 -14.47 4.09
C GLU A 154 -19.40 -13.48 4.40
N VAL A 155 -19.45 -12.31 3.76
CA VAL A 155 -18.59 -11.17 4.01
C VAL A 155 -19.44 -10.01 4.51
N ALA A 156 -19.09 -9.49 5.68
CA ALA A 156 -19.70 -8.31 6.27
C ALA A 156 -18.88 -7.06 5.95
N VAL A 157 -19.55 -6.05 5.41
CA VAL A 157 -18.97 -4.76 5.05
C VAL A 157 -19.68 -3.68 5.86
N LYS A 158 -18.91 -2.96 6.69
CA LYS A 158 -19.38 -1.80 7.42
C LYS A 158 -19.14 -0.54 6.58
N LEU A 159 -20.23 0.17 6.30
CA LEU A 159 -20.20 1.49 5.69
C LEU A 159 -20.38 2.54 6.78
N LYS A 160 -19.49 3.53 6.83
CA LYS A 160 -19.55 4.64 7.79
C LYS A 160 -19.82 5.95 7.05
N ASN A 161 -20.97 6.57 7.30
CA ASN A 161 -21.21 7.92 6.84
C ASN A 161 -20.51 8.91 7.80
N LEU A 162 -19.26 9.25 7.48
CA LEU A 162 -18.46 10.19 8.28
C LEU A 162 -19.01 11.63 8.22
N ASN A 163 -19.93 11.91 7.29
CA ASN A 163 -20.50 13.25 7.12
C ASN A 163 -21.59 13.46 8.17
N LEU A 164 -21.56 14.61 8.85
CA LEU A 164 -22.50 14.93 9.93
C LEU A 164 -23.71 15.75 9.48
N ASP A 165 -23.71 16.22 8.23
CA ASP A 165 -24.75 17.09 7.68
C ASP A 165 -25.57 16.39 6.59
N PHE A 166 -24.96 15.48 5.84
CA PHE A 166 -25.56 14.88 4.65
C PHE A 166 -25.83 13.38 4.80
N LEU A 167 -26.97 12.96 4.25
CA LEU A 167 -27.35 11.57 4.08
C LEU A 167 -26.44 10.89 3.04
N LEU A 168 -25.95 9.70 3.34
CA LEU A 168 -25.37 8.78 2.36
C LEU A 168 -26.52 7.98 1.72
N GLU A 169 -26.88 8.34 0.50
CA GLU A 169 -27.88 7.64 -0.32
C GLU A 169 -27.26 7.30 -1.67
N ASP A 170 -27.11 6.01 -1.94
CA ASP A 170 -26.50 5.49 -3.17
C ASP A 170 -26.94 4.04 -3.43
N THR A 171 -26.45 3.42 -4.50
CA THR A 171 -26.47 1.98 -4.71
C THR A 171 -25.07 1.41 -4.53
N ILE A 172 -24.86 0.67 -3.43
CA ILE A 172 -23.63 -0.11 -3.27
C ILE A 172 -23.58 -1.16 -4.39
N SER A 173 -22.46 -1.27 -5.09
CA SER A 173 -22.33 -2.19 -6.23
C SER A 173 -20.95 -2.83 -6.31
N TRP A 174 -20.90 -4.05 -6.84
CA TRP A 174 -19.68 -4.79 -7.06
C TRP A 174 -19.35 -4.85 -8.55
N LYS A 175 -18.09 -4.57 -8.90
CA LYS A 175 -17.51 -5.04 -10.15
C LYS A 175 -17.00 -6.45 -9.92
N VAL A 176 -17.68 -7.44 -10.50
CA VAL A 176 -17.39 -8.87 -10.30
C VAL A 176 -16.63 -9.45 -11.50
N PRO A 177 -15.36 -9.86 -11.36
CA PRO A 177 -14.60 -10.51 -12.42
C PRO A 177 -15.09 -11.92 -12.74
N GLU A 178 -14.64 -12.48 -13.88
CA GLU A 178 -14.91 -13.87 -14.25
C GLU A 178 -14.41 -14.84 -13.16
N GLY A 179 -15.18 -15.89 -12.88
CA GLY A 179 -14.89 -16.88 -11.84
C GLY A 179 -15.40 -16.50 -10.45
N TRP A 180 -15.78 -15.24 -10.22
CA TRP A 180 -16.38 -14.77 -8.97
C TRP A 180 -17.91 -14.70 -9.03
N SER A 181 -18.55 -14.75 -7.87
CA SER A 181 -19.97 -14.46 -7.70
C SER A 181 -20.17 -13.73 -6.37
N VAL A 182 -20.98 -12.67 -6.39
CA VAL A 182 -21.34 -11.88 -5.21
C VAL A 182 -22.85 -11.72 -5.16
N GLU A 183 -23.47 -12.05 -4.03
CA GLU A 183 -24.92 -11.97 -3.84
C GLU A 183 -25.27 -11.19 -2.56
N PRO A 184 -26.03 -10.08 -2.64
CA PRO A 184 -26.43 -9.39 -3.88
C PRO A 184 -25.24 -8.66 -4.53
N GLU A 185 -25.21 -8.58 -5.86
CA GLU A 185 -24.17 -7.81 -6.59
C GLU A 185 -24.34 -6.28 -6.41
N SER A 186 -25.57 -5.84 -6.12
CA SER A 186 -25.86 -4.44 -5.79
C SER A 186 -27.08 -4.31 -4.87
N LEU A 187 -27.12 -3.23 -4.09
CA LEU A 187 -28.20 -2.94 -3.14
C LEU A 187 -28.36 -1.42 -2.94
N PRO A 188 -29.58 -0.87 -2.86
CA PRO A 188 -29.75 0.51 -2.43
C PRO A 188 -29.36 0.67 -0.95
N ILE A 189 -28.66 1.74 -0.63
CA ILE A 189 -28.26 2.09 0.74
C ILE A 189 -28.77 3.47 1.10
N ARG A 190 -29.09 3.63 2.38
CA ARG A 190 -29.48 4.91 2.97
C ARG A 190 -28.98 4.95 4.42
N ILE A 191 -27.94 5.74 4.67
CA ILE A 191 -27.25 5.84 5.97
C ILE A 191 -27.28 7.29 6.41
N MET A 192 -27.90 7.55 7.56
CA MET A 192 -28.02 8.90 8.13
C MET A 192 -26.66 9.54 8.38
N ALA A 193 -26.64 10.86 8.50
CA ALA A 193 -25.43 11.59 8.81
C ALA A 193 -24.83 11.13 10.15
N GLY A 194 -23.53 10.82 10.17
CA GLY A 194 -22.79 10.30 11.33
C GLY A 194 -23.03 8.82 11.66
N ASP A 195 -23.97 8.15 10.99
CA ASP A 195 -24.32 6.75 11.27
C ASP A 195 -23.47 5.75 10.48
N SER A 196 -23.63 4.47 10.80
CA SER A 196 -23.03 3.37 10.06
C SER A 196 -24.02 2.23 9.86
N SER A 197 -23.79 1.41 8.83
CA SER A 197 -24.57 0.21 8.55
C SER A 197 -23.65 -0.94 8.15
N THR A 198 -23.99 -2.15 8.57
CA THR A 198 -23.30 -3.37 8.12
C THR A 198 -24.16 -4.10 7.11
N ILE A 199 -23.59 -4.35 5.94
CA ILE A 199 -24.22 -5.07 4.83
C ILE A 199 -23.49 -6.39 4.66
N ARG A 200 -24.24 -7.47 4.42
CA ARG A 200 -23.71 -8.83 4.26
C ARG A 200 -23.87 -9.27 2.81
N PHE A 201 -22.81 -9.85 2.28
CA PHE A 201 -22.75 -10.40 0.93
C PHE A 201 -22.32 -11.87 1.00
N SER A 202 -22.90 -12.72 0.17
CA SER A 202 -22.40 -14.07 -0.07
C SER A 202 -21.43 -14.03 -1.24
N ILE A 203 -20.17 -14.42 -1.00
CA ILE A 203 -19.12 -14.40 -2.02
C ILE A 203 -18.65 -15.82 -2.29
N LYS A 204 -18.41 -16.12 -3.57
CA LYS A 204 -17.89 -17.40 -4.05
C LYS A 204 -16.87 -17.17 -5.16
N ASN A 205 -15.88 -18.05 -5.26
CA ASN A 205 -14.96 -18.13 -6.39
C ASN A 205 -14.79 -19.58 -6.87
N LYS A 206 -14.91 -19.75 -8.18
CA LYS A 206 -14.49 -20.95 -8.91
C LYS A 206 -13.70 -20.51 -10.14
N GLY A 207 -12.39 -20.31 -9.99
CA GLY A 207 -11.53 -19.96 -11.11
C GLY A 207 -10.25 -19.25 -10.66
N ASN A 208 -9.90 -18.20 -11.37
CA ASN A 208 -8.76 -17.37 -11.00
C ASN A 208 -9.10 -16.53 -9.77
N LEU A 209 -8.15 -16.42 -8.84
CA LEU A 209 -8.28 -15.58 -7.65
C LEU A 209 -8.23 -14.09 -8.02
N TYR A 210 -7.38 -13.71 -8.98
CA TYR A 210 -7.18 -12.32 -9.38
C TYR A 210 -7.69 -12.04 -10.81
N PRO A 211 -8.21 -10.82 -11.08
CA PRO A 211 -8.50 -9.77 -10.10
C PRO A 211 -9.64 -10.16 -9.15
N VAL A 212 -9.66 -9.59 -7.94
CA VAL A 212 -10.74 -9.78 -6.96
C VAL A 212 -11.94 -8.84 -7.26
N PRO A 213 -13.15 -9.13 -6.77
CA PRO A 213 -14.27 -8.20 -6.82
C PRO A 213 -13.93 -6.86 -6.20
N VAL A 214 -14.44 -5.76 -6.78
CA VAL A 214 -14.23 -4.40 -6.28
C VAL A 214 -15.57 -3.78 -5.93
N LEU A 215 -15.72 -3.39 -4.67
CA LEU A 215 -16.90 -2.68 -4.17
C LEU A 215 -16.80 -1.20 -4.50
N SER A 216 -17.92 -0.57 -4.91
CA SER A 216 -18.01 0.86 -5.14
C SER A 216 -19.21 1.49 -4.42
N VAL A 217 -18.99 2.67 -3.82
CA VAL A 217 -19.99 3.52 -3.16
C VAL A 217 -19.62 4.99 -3.35
N HIS A 218 -20.59 5.86 -3.63
CA HIS A 218 -20.42 7.31 -3.66
C HIS A 218 -20.75 7.93 -2.29
N PHE A 219 -19.73 8.48 -1.63
CA PHE A 219 -19.90 9.13 -0.33
C PHE A 219 -20.09 10.65 -0.48
N PRO A 220 -21.00 11.27 0.29
CA PRO A 220 -21.12 12.72 0.31
C PRO A 220 -19.94 13.34 1.06
N TYR A 221 -19.24 14.30 0.44
CA TYR A 221 -18.17 15.05 1.09
C TYR A 221 -18.48 16.54 1.28
N SER A 222 -19.38 17.10 0.46
CA SER A 222 -19.89 18.47 0.62
C SER A 222 -21.32 18.57 0.06
N GLU A 223 -21.95 19.75 0.18
CA GLU A 223 -23.29 19.98 -0.36
C GLU A 223 -23.35 19.61 -1.85
N SER A 224 -24.23 18.67 -2.19
CA SER A 224 -24.42 18.15 -3.55
C SER A 224 -23.17 17.59 -4.24
N LYS A 225 -22.09 17.27 -3.50
CA LYS A 225 -20.90 16.61 -4.07
C LYS A 225 -20.62 15.27 -3.39
N THR A 226 -20.29 14.30 -4.22
CA THR A 226 -19.93 12.95 -3.79
C THR A 226 -18.60 12.52 -4.38
N CYS A 227 -17.91 11.62 -3.69
CA CYS A 227 -16.70 10.95 -4.18
C CYS A 227 -16.95 9.44 -4.27
N GLU A 228 -16.54 8.83 -5.37
CA GLU A 228 -16.60 7.37 -5.53
C GLU A 228 -15.44 6.73 -4.77
N ILE A 229 -15.75 5.82 -3.84
CA ILE A 229 -14.75 5.01 -3.14
C ILE A 229 -14.84 3.59 -3.66
N LYS A 230 -13.73 3.15 -4.27
CA LYS A 230 -13.54 1.77 -4.72
C LYS A 230 -12.66 1.02 -3.74
N LYS A 231 -13.16 -0.10 -3.22
CA LYS A 231 -12.41 -0.97 -2.30
C LYS A 231 -12.39 -2.40 -2.84
N PRO A 232 -11.23 -2.93 -3.24
CA PRO A 232 -11.08 -4.34 -3.58
C PRO A 232 -11.46 -5.22 -2.37
N LEU A 233 -12.06 -6.38 -2.64
CA LEU A 233 -12.33 -7.39 -1.63
C LEU A 233 -10.99 -7.88 -1.05
N PRO A 234 -10.72 -7.67 0.26
CA PRO A 234 -9.55 -8.27 0.88
C PRO A 234 -9.72 -9.78 0.90
N ALA A 235 -8.71 -10.50 0.43
CA ALA A 235 -8.66 -11.95 0.42
C ALA A 235 -7.41 -12.40 1.17
N ALA A 236 -7.52 -13.40 2.03
CA ALA A 236 -6.41 -13.98 2.78
C ALA A 236 -6.26 -15.45 2.39
N ARG A 237 -5.20 -15.74 1.64
CA ARG A 237 -4.77 -17.11 1.34
C ARG A 237 -4.26 -17.77 2.62
N LYS A 238 -4.41 -19.08 2.72
CA LYS A 238 -3.91 -19.86 3.85
C LYS A 238 -2.80 -20.81 3.44
N THR A 239 -1.83 -20.99 4.31
CA THR A 239 -0.86 -22.08 4.27
C THR A 239 -0.44 -22.47 5.69
N TYR A 240 0.45 -23.44 5.81
CA TYR A 240 0.79 -24.10 7.07
C TYR A 240 2.29 -24.09 7.33
N CYS A 241 2.64 -23.94 8.60
CA CYS A 241 3.98 -24.14 9.13
C CYS A 241 3.93 -25.41 9.97
N TYR A 242 4.63 -26.47 9.57
CA TYR A 242 4.49 -27.77 10.21
C TYR A 242 5.44 -27.95 11.40
N GLN A 243 4.92 -28.43 12.52
CA GLN A 243 5.73 -28.73 13.70
C GLN A 243 6.71 -29.89 13.43
N VAL A 244 7.96 -29.73 13.84
CA VAL A 244 9.00 -30.76 13.71
C VAL A 244 9.62 -31.09 15.07
N SER A 245 9.94 -32.37 15.27
CA SER A 245 10.65 -32.85 16.47
C SER A 245 12.16 -33.00 16.23
N THR A 246 12.59 -33.05 14.98
CA THR A 246 14.00 -33.16 14.57
C THR A 246 14.37 -31.92 13.77
N GLN A 247 15.39 -31.20 14.23
CA GLN A 247 15.87 -30.01 13.53
C GLN A 247 16.53 -30.41 12.21
N PRO A 248 16.27 -29.70 11.10
CA PRO A 248 16.97 -29.93 9.85
C PRO A 248 18.44 -29.52 9.96
N VAL A 249 19.28 -30.12 9.12
CA VAL A 249 20.63 -29.61 8.87
C VAL A 249 20.49 -28.47 7.88
N ILE A 250 21.01 -27.29 8.21
CA ILE A 250 20.96 -26.14 7.30
C ILE A 250 22.11 -26.24 6.30
N ASP A 251 21.91 -26.98 5.22
CA ASP A 251 22.91 -27.23 4.18
C ASP A 251 22.51 -26.75 2.78
N GLY A 252 21.28 -26.25 2.65
CA GLY A 252 20.69 -25.71 1.44
C GLY A 252 20.16 -26.77 0.48
N LYS A 253 20.18 -28.08 0.80
CA LYS A 253 19.82 -29.15 -0.15
C LYS A 253 18.37 -29.59 -0.12
N ILE A 254 17.55 -29.14 0.85
CA ILE A 254 16.11 -29.45 0.97
C ILE A 254 15.86 -30.95 0.76
N SER A 255 16.57 -31.77 1.54
CA SER A 255 16.59 -33.23 1.36
C SER A 255 15.83 -33.98 2.45
N GLU A 256 15.63 -33.31 3.58
CA GLU A 256 15.03 -33.86 4.79
C GLU A 256 13.52 -34.03 4.64
N PRO A 257 12.93 -35.10 5.24
CA PRO A 257 11.50 -35.36 5.15
C PRO A 257 10.59 -34.26 5.71
N ILE A 258 11.12 -33.35 6.52
CA ILE A 258 10.35 -32.22 7.05
C ILE A 258 9.90 -31.25 5.96
N TRP A 259 10.63 -31.21 4.83
CA TRP A 259 10.34 -30.34 3.71
C TRP A 259 9.29 -30.97 2.80
N HIS A 260 8.05 -30.96 3.28
CA HIS A 260 6.88 -31.47 2.55
C HIS A 260 5.84 -30.36 2.32
N ASN A 261 4.84 -30.65 1.49
CA ASN A 261 3.72 -29.74 1.15
C ASN A 261 4.17 -28.31 0.78
N PRO A 262 5.05 -28.13 -0.22
CA PRO A 262 5.49 -26.80 -0.59
C PRO A 262 4.38 -25.93 -1.15
N VAL A 263 4.45 -24.64 -0.85
CA VAL A 263 3.66 -23.63 -1.53
C VAL A 263 4.35 -23.24 -2.83
N SER A 264 3.66 -23.42 -3.95
CA SER A 264 4.22 -23.20 -5.29
C SER A 264 3.37 -22.34 -6.22
N LEU A 265 2.12 -22.06 -5.84
CA LEU A 265 1.25 -21.18 -6.62
C LEU A 265 1.44 -19.72 -6.21
N LEU A 266 2.12 -18.96 -7.05
CA LEU A 266 2.36 -17.53 -6.93
C LEU A 266 1.86 -16.81 -8.20
N PHE A 267 1.63 -15.51 -8.11
CA PHE A 267 1.07 -14.67 -9.16
C PHE A 267 2.02 -13.52 -9.52
N SER A 268 1.97 -13.02 -10.74
CA SER A 268 2.58 -11.72 -11.07
C SER A 268 1.94 -10.61 -10.21
N PRO A 269 2.61 -9.46 -9.99
CA PRO A 269 2.05 -8.33 -9.24
C PRO A 269 0.70 -7.81 -9.79
N ASP A 270 0.41 -8.04 -11.06
CA ASP A 270 -0.85 -7.67 -11.72
C ASP A 270 -1.96 -8.73 -11.59
N GLY A 271 -1.71 -9.84 -10.91
CA GLY A 271 -2.63 -10.96 -10.73
C GLY A 271 -2.61 -12.01 -11.83
N SER A 272 -1.86 -11.79 -12.91
CA SER A 272 -1.72 -12.77 -13.99
C SER A 272 -0.85 -13.97 -13.57
N GLN A 273 -0.94 -15.07 -14.33
CA GLN A 273 0.02 -16.17 -14.17
C GLN A 273 1.42 -15.67 -14.54
N GLY A 274 2.37 -15.86 -13.61
CA GLY A 274 3.73 -15.37 -13.73
C GLY A 274 4.52 -16.00 -14.88
N THR A 275 5.46 -15.22 -15.43
CA THR A 275 6.50 -15.71 -16.35
C THR A 275 7.75 -16.19 -15.63
N ILE A 276 7.78 -16.07 -14.30
CA ILE A 276 8.88 -16.52 -13.46
C ILE A 276 9.01 -18.05 -13.52
N ASP A 277 10.21 -18.54 -13.24
CA ASP A 277 10.45 -19.97 -13.11
C ASP A 277 9.82 -20.51 -11.82
N SER A 278 9.40 -21.78 -11.84
CA SER A 278 8.76 -22.44 -10.70
C SER A 278 9.58 -22.30 -9.41
N VAL A 279 8.87 -22.11 -8.31
CA VAL A 279 9.44 -21.98 -6.97
C VAL A 279 8.59 -22.77 -5.98
N TYR A 280 9.24 -23.30 -4.94
CA TYR A 280 8.61 -24.07 -3.88
C TYR A 280 9.07 -23.53 -2.55
N PHE A 281 8.14 -23.00 -1.75
CA PHE A 281 8.39 -22.47 -0.40
C PHE A 281 7.95 -23.48 0.64
N TYR A 282 8.73 -23.62 1.72
CA TYR A 282 8.46 -24.55 2.81
C TYR A 282 8.56 -23.82 4.14
N PHE A 283 7.69 -24.20 5.08
CA PHE A 283 7.61 -23.63 6.42
C PHE A 283 7.50 -24.76 7.45
N SER A 284 8.38 -24.74 8.44
CA SER A 284 8.34 -25.65 9.58
C SER A 284 8.73 -24.92 10.85
N TYR A 285 8.38 -25.44 12.02
CA TYR A 285 8.77 -24.84 13.29
C TYR A 285 8.99 -25.88 14.38
N ASP A 286 9.78 -25.52 15.39
CA ASP A 286 9.83 -26.24 16.67
C ASP A 286 9.54 -25.27 17.82
N GLU A 287 9.80 -25.68 19.06
CA GLU A 287 9.52 -24.85 20.25
C GLU A 287 10.33 -23.54 20.30
N VAL A 288 11.43 -23.42 19.55
CA VAL A 288 12.39 -22.32 19.67
C VAL A 288 12.79 -21.67 18.34
N ASN A 289 12.52 -22.31 17.19
CA ASN A 289 12.87 -21.82 15.86
C ASN A 289 11.69 -21.94 14.87
N ILE A 290 11.66 -21.02 13.92
CA ILE A 290 11.01 -21.23 12.62
C ILE A 290 12.09 -21.58 11.59
N TYR A 291 11.73 -22.49 10.69
CA TYR A 291 12.54 -22.97 9.59
C TYR A 291 11.85 -22.61 8.29
N ILE A 292 12.59 -22.02 7.38
CA ILE A 292 12.12 -21.71 6.03
C ILE A 292 13.04 -22.35 5.01
N ALA A 293 12.47 -22.78 3.90
CA ALA A 293 13.24 -23.15 2.74
C ALA A 293 12.58 -22.66 1.46
N ALA A 294 13.38 -22.46 0.43
CA ALA A 294 12.89 -22.21 -0.92
C ALA A 294 13.72 -22.96 -1.95
N TYR A 295 13.06 -23.74 -2.81
CA TYR A 295 13.66 -24.31 -4.00
C TYR A 295 13.26 -23.45 -5.21
N CYS A 296 14.23 -22.75 -5.79
CA CYS A 296 14.02 -21.81 -6.88
C CYS A 296 14.59 -22.39 -8.18
N LYS A 297 13.73 -22.89 -9.06
CA LYS A 297 14.16 -23.29 -10.40
C LYS A 297 14.68 -22.07 -11.15
N GLU A 298 15.81 -22.16 -11.83
CA GLU A 298 16.39 -21.04 -12.58
C GLU A 298 16.87 -21.56 -13.94
N LEU A 299 16.05 -21.32 -14.96
CA LEU A 299 16.29 -21.83 -16.30
C LEU A 299 17.46 -21.13 -17.01
N LYS A 300 17.91 -19.97 -16.49
CA LYS A 300 19.05 -19.21 -17.01
C LYS A 300 19.98 -18.83 -15.86
N MET A 301 20.67 -19.83 -15.30
CA MET A 301 21.62 -19.64 -14.19
C MET A 301 22.63 -18.50 -14.42
N ASP A 302 23.13 -18.33 -15.64
CA ASP A 302 24.08 -17.25 -16.00
C ASP A 302 23.49 -15.83 -15.90
N SER A 303 22.15 -15.71 -15.83
CA SER A 303 21.44 -14.43 -15.69
C SER A 303 21.06 -14.08 -14.26
N MET A 304 21.30 -14.99 -13.32
CA MET A 304 21.03 -14.78 -11.90
C MET A 304 22.01 -13.74 -11.33
N VAL A 305 21.49 -12.73 -10.66
CA VAL A 305 22.25 -11.65 -10.05
C VAL A 305 22.24 -11.81 -8.55
N ALA A 306 23.41 -12.14 -7.97
CA ALA A 306 23.63 -12.18 -6.54
C ALA A 306 25.09 -11.77 -6.28
N THR A 307 25.27 -10.52 -5.89
CA THR A 307 26.57 -9.83 -5.75
C THR A 307 26.71 -9.14 -4.40
N VAL A 308 25.59 -8.78 -3.76
CA VAL A 308 25.58 -8.22 -2.42
C VAL A 308 25.94 -9.32 -1.41
N THR A 309 26.98 -9.06 -0.62
CA THR A 309 27.45 -9.96 0.44
C THR A 309 27.32 -9.35 1.83
N ASP A 310 27.11 -8.03 1.89
CA ASP A 310 26.95 -7.31 3.15
C ASP A 310 25.50 -7.46 3.63
N HIS A 311 25.36 -7.80 4.92
CA HIS A 311 24.06 -7.76 5.60
C HIS A 311 23.48 -6.34 5.50
N ASP A 312 22.18 -6.25 5.20
CA ASP A 312 21.45 -5.02 4.89
C ASP A 312 21.92 -4.23 3.65
N GLY A 313 22.71 -4.86 2.79
CA GLY A 313 23.08 -4.31 1.50
C GLY A 313 21.87 -4.08 0.58
N THR A 314 22.06 -3.25 -0.45
CA THR A 314 20.98 -2.85 -1.35
C THR A 314 20.61 -3.96 -2.35
N MET A 315 19.78 -4.93 -1.95
CA MET A 315 19.46 -6.10 -2.79
C MET A 315 18.21 -5.98 -3.66
N TYR A 316 17.53 -4.82 -3.67
CA TYR A 316 16.28 -4.66 -4.44
C TYR A 316 16.46 -4.95 -5.94
N ASN A 317 17.69 -4.95 -6.46
CA ASN A 317 18.04 -5.24 -7.85
C ASN A 317 18.70 -6.62 -8.05
N GLU A 318 18.57 -7.54 -7.10
CA GLU A 318 19.10 -8.91 -7.17
C GLU A 318 17.98 -9.95 -7.32
N ASP A 319 18.38 -11.19 -7.58
CA ASP A 319 17.54 -12.36 -7.35
C ASP A 319 17.49 -12.63 -5.84
N TYR A 320 16.29 -12.87 -5.32
CA TYR A 320 16.09 -13.20 -3.90
C TYR A 320 14.73 -13.83 -3.65
N VAL A 321 14.59 -14.45 -2.49
CA VAL A 321 13.28 -14.81 -1.90
C VAL A 321 13.02 -13.90 -0.70
N GLY A 322 11.80 -13.39 -0.59
CA GLY A 322 11.41 -12.47 0.46
C GLY A 322 10.18 -12.94 1.22
N TYR A 323 10.14 -12.56 2.50
CA TYR A 323 9.14 -12.94 3.47
C TYR A 323 8.73 -11.72 4.30
N LEU A 324 7.44 -11.64 4.61
CA LEU A 324 6.84 -10.72 5.55
C LEU A 324 6.12 -11.55 6.59
N PHE A 325 6.57 -11.47 7.83
CA PHE A 325 5.93 -12.14 8.96
C PHE A 325 5.25 -11.11 9.85
N GLN A 326 4.00 -11.37 10.23
CA GLN A 326 3.28 -10.71 11.31
C GLN A 326 2.95 -11.78 12.37
N PRO A 327 3.88 -12.05 13.31
CA PRO A 327 3.73 -13.15 14.28
C PRO A 327 2.57 -12.95 15.28
N ASP A 328 2.23 -11.70 15.54
CA ASP A 328 1.12 -11.29 16.39
C ASP A 328 0.15 -10.45 15.55
N ILE A 329 -0.92 -11.08 15.09
CA ILE A 329 -1.92 -10.48 14.19
C ILE A 329 -2.69 -9.29 14.81
N GLU A 330 -2.64 -9.15 16.14
CA GLU A 330 -3.25 -8.04 16.86
C GLU A 330 -2.32 -6.82 16.92
N LYS A 331 -1.05 -6.97 16.49
CA LYS A 331 -0.07 -5.89 16.40
C LYS A 331 0.20 -5.56 14.95
N ASN A 332 0.34 -4.27 14.67
CA ASN A 332 0.75 -3.76 13.36
C ASN A 332 2.28 -3.82 13.19
N VAL A 333 2.91 -4.93 13.57
CA VAL A 333 4.37 -5.13 13.50
C VAL A 333 4.67 -6.22 12.48
N VAL A 334 5.44 -5.86 11.47
CA VAL A 334 5.84 -6.74 10.37
C VAL A 334 7.36 -6.86 10.36
N TYR A 335 7.85 -8.08 10.23
CA TYR A 335 9.26 -8.38 10.03
C TYR A 335 9.46 -8.74 8.57
N GLN A 336 10.22 -7.91 7.85
CA GLN A 336 10.65 -8.23 6.49
C GLN A 336 12.00 -8.91 6.55
N ILE A 337 12.11 -10.03 5.86
CA ILE A 337 13.37 -10.77 5.74
C ILE A 337 13.47 -11.25 4.30
N TYR A 338 14.61 -11.04 3.64
CA TYR A 338 14.89 -11.69 2.36
C TYR A 338 16.31 -12.19 2.29
N PHE A 339 16.50 -13.21 1.46
CA PHE A 339 17.79 -13.85 1.24
C PHE A 339 18.08 -13.95 -0.25
N ASN A 340 19.29 -13.58 -0.64
CA ASN A 340 19.78 -13.77 -2.00
C ASN A 340 20.40 -15.18 -2.17
N PRO A 341 20.73 -15.59 -3.42
CA PRO A 341 21.37 -16.87 -3.72
C PRO A 341 22.78 -17.09 -3.12
N LEU A 342 23.34 -16.11 -2.39
CA LEU A 342 24.58 -16.27 -1.61
C LEU A 342 24.30 -16.51 -0.12
N GLY A 343 23.03 -16.55 0.29
CA GLY A 343 22.61 -16.63 1.69
C GLY A 343 22.76 -15.31 2.43
N THR A 344 23.00 -14.20 1.72
CA THR A 344 23.07 -12.87 2.36
C THR A 344 21.67 -12.43 2.71
N ALA A 345 21.47 -12.01 3.95
CA ALA A 345 20.21 -11.53 4.45
C ALA A 345 20.11 -10.00 4.38
N PHE A 346 18.88 -9.52 4.28
CA PHE A 346 18.49 -8.17 4.67
C PHE A 346 17.24 -8.32 5.51
N ASP A 347 17.15 -7.47 6.52
CA ASP A 347 15.97 -7.43 7.36
C ASP A 347 15.62 -6.00 7.80
N GLN A 348 14.36 -5.85 8.21
CA GLN A 348 13.89 -4.65 8.89
C GLN A 348 12.58 -4.95 9.62
N LYS A 349 12.32 -4.16 10.66
CA LYS A 349 11.05 -4.17 11.40
C LYS A 349 10.23 -2.98 10.96
N ILE A 350 9.00 -3.22 10.54
CA ILE A 350 8.04 -2.20 10.13
C ILE A 350 6.91 -2.14 11.15
N THR A 351 6.57 -0.95 11.62
CA THR A 351 5.40 -0.72 12.47
C THR A 351 4.45 0.26 11.76
N MET A 352 3.18 -0.11 11.61
CA MET A 352 2.16 0.77 11.04
C MET A 352 1.30 1.39 12.15
N ASN A 353 1.23 2.72 12.19
CA ASN A 353 0.38 3.42 13.15
C ASN A 353 -1.11 3.40 12.72
N PRO A 354 -2.05 3.76 13.61
CA PRO A 354 -3.48 3.82 13.27
C PRO A 354 -3.82 4.74 12.10
N GLU A 355 -2.98 5.74 11.83
CA GLU A 355 -3.11 6.69 10.73
C GLU A 355 -2.60 6.13 9.38
N GLY A 356 -2.00 4.94 9.38
CA GLY A 356 -1.45 4.27 8.19
C GLY A 356 -0.03 4.67 7.81
N GLU A 357 0.65 5.47 8.64
CA GLU A 357 2.06 5.79 8.45
C GLU A 357 2.95 4.63 8.90
N LEU A 358 4.05 4.45 8.18
CA LEU A 358 5.00 3.36 8.40
C LEU A 358 6.26 3.88 9.09
N ASP A 359 6.57 3.30 10.25
CA ASP A 359 7.87 3.41 10.89
C ASP A 359 8.73 2.22 10.47
N ILE A 360 9.89 2.49 9.86
CA ILE A 360 10.77 1.47 9.29
C ILE A 360 12.10 1.46 10.06
N ASP A 361 12.25 0.51 10.97
CA ASP A 361 13.47 0.26 11.71
C ASP A 361 14.40 -0.68 10.92
N ARG A 362 15.37 -0.08 10.24
CA ARG A 362 16.44 -0.77 9.50
C ARG A 362 17.63 -1.20 10.38
N SER A 363 17.54 -1.00 11.69
CA SER A 363 18.57 -1.45 12.64
C SER A 363 18.21 -2.77 13.33
N TRP A 364 16.99 -3.26 13.09
CA TRP A 364 16.57 -4.56 13.56
C TRP A 364 17.22 -5.65 12.71
N ASN A 365 18.10 -6.44 13.34
CA ASN A 365 18.85 -7.49 12.66
C ASN A 365 18.63 -8.83 13.38
N GLY A 366 18.01 -9.79 12.69
CA GLY A 366 17.83 -11.15 13.16
C GLY A 366 19.14 -11.94 13.15
N THR A 367 19.17 -13.06 13.86
CA THR A 367 20.27 -14.03 13.75
C THR A 367 19.80 -15.22 12.94
N TYR A 368 20.50 -15.50 11.83
CA TYR A 368 20.14 -16.55 10.90
C TYR A 368 21.26 -17.58 10.81
N GLU A 369 20.93 -18.85 10.96
CA GLU A 369 21.75 -19.92 10.39
C GLU A 369 21.17 -20.20 9.00
N VAL A 370 21.96 -19.92 7.97
CA VAL A 370 21.52 -19.93 6.56
C VAL A 370 22.53 -20.65 5.69
N ASN A 371 22.05 -21.44 4.75
CA ASN A 371 22.90 -22.04 3.73
C ASN A 371 22.16 -22.15 2.40
N THR A 372 22.92 -22.07 1.32
CA THR A 372 22.39 -22.10 -0.05
C THR A 372 23.11 -23.14 -0.88
N THR A 373 22.38 -23.84 -1.74
CA THR A 373 22.95 -24.73 -2.76
C THR A 373 22.61 -24.21 -4.15
N LYS A 374 23.56 -24.30 -5.08
CA LYS A 374 23.34 -24.03 -6.50
C LYS A 374 23.54 -25.32 -7.30
N GLY A 375 22.56 -25.66 -8.13
CA GLY A 375 22.62 -26.75 -9.08
C GLY A 375 22.75 -26.26 -10.52
N ASN A 376 22.45 -27.14 -11.47
CA ASN A 376 22.54 -26.82 -12.91
C ASN A 376 21.39 -25.93 -13.39
N ASP A 377 20.20 -26.08 -12.80
CA ASP A 377 18.96 -25.39 -13.18
C ASP A 377 18.16 -24.89 -11.97
N PHE A 378 18.81 -24.73 -10.81
CA PHE A 378 18.18 -24.24 -9.60
C PHE A 378 19.19 -23.60 -8.65
N TRP A 379 18.65 -22.84 -7.71
CA TRP A 379 19.28 -22.57 -6.42
C TRP A 379 18.27 -22.80 -5.31
N SER A 380 18.75 -23.11 -4.12
CA SER A 380 17.92 -23.35 -2.95
C SER A 380 18.53 -22.72 -1.71
N ILE A 381 17.67 -22.46 -0.74
CA ILE A 381 18.05 -21.91 0.56
C ILE A 381 17.31 -22.65 1.67
N GLU A 382 18.00 -22.83 2.79
CA GLU A 382 17.43 -23.17 4.08
C GLU A 382 17.88 -22.11 5.09
N ALA A 383 16.96 -21.68 5.96
CA ALA A 383 17.28 -20.80 7.06
C ALA A 383 16.56 -21.21 8.34
N ARG A 384 17.29 -21.15 9.46
CA ARG A 384 16.78 -21.30 10.82
C ARG A 384 16.76 -19.93 11.48
N ILE A 385 15.60 -19.55 12.00
CA ILE A 385 15.35 -18.25 12.64
C ILE A 385 14.82 -18.48 14.05
N PRO A 386 15.57 -18.10 15.10
CA PRO A 386 15.08 -18.21 16.48
C PRO A 386 13.81 -17.39 16.72
N LEU A 387 12.77 -18.02 17.28
CA LEU A 387 11.46 -17.42 17.54
C LEU A 387 11.53 -16.21 18.49
N LYS A 388 12.56 -16.15 19.35
CA LYS A 388 12.80 -15.01 20.25
C LYS A 388 12.92 -13.67 19.53
N HIS A 389 13.32 -13.66 18.25
CA HIS A 389 13.42 -12.44 17.44
C HIS A 389 12.07 -11.82 17.12
N PHE A 390 11.01 -12.64 17.13
CA PHE A 390 9.64 -12.22 16.88
C PHE A 390 8.89 -11.81 18.15
N GLU A 391 9.53 -11.93 19.32
CA GLU A 391 8.93 -11.60 20.62
C GLU A 391 7.60 -12.36 20.90
N VAL A 392 7.48 -13.58 20.37
CA VAL A 392 6.29 -14.44 20.54
C VAL A 392 6.64 -15.85 21.00
N GLU A 393 5.71 -16.46 21.73
CA GLU A 393 5.65 -17.91 21.91
C GLU A 393 4.72 -18.49 20.84
N VAL A 394 5.14 -19.60 20.21
CA VAL A 394 4.34 -20.28 19.20
C VAL A 394 3.54 -21.42 19.82
N LYS A 395 2.25 -21.50 19.47
CA LYS A 395 1.35 -22.60 19.87
C LYS A 395 0.74 -23.25 18.63
N PRO A 396 0.51 -24.58 18.64
CA PRO A 396 -0.28 -25.23 17.59
C PRO A 396 -1.65 -24.56 17.43
N GLY A 397 -2.05 -24.35 16.18
CA GLY A 397 -3.23 -23.59 15.76
C GLY A 397 -3.07 -22.07 15.76
N GLN A 398 -1.94 -21.52 16.21
CA GLN A 398 -1.70 -20.07 16.17
C GLN A 398 -1.58 -19.60 14.72
N ARG A 399 -2.11 -18.40 14.48
CA ARG A 399 -2.13 -17.75 13.17
C ARG A 399 -1.14 -16.60 13.14
N TRP A 400 -0.28 -16.59 12.15
CA TRP A 400 0.58 -15.47 11.79
C TRP A 400 0.09 -14.86 10.49
N GLY A 401 0.20 -13.54 10.34
CA GLY A 401 0.11 -12.93 9.03
C GLY A 401 1.38 -13.26 8.23
N LEU A 402 1.20 -13.61 6.96
CA LEU A 402 2.28 -13.99 6.07
C LEU A 402 2.09 -13.35 4.70
N ASN A 403 3.19 -12.90 4.11
CA ASN A 403 3.30 -12.80 2.66
C ASN A 403 4.74 -13.15 2.24
N PHE A 404 4.92 -13.63 1.02
CA PHE A 404 6.24 -13.98 0.51
C PHE A 404 6.25 -13.94 -1.01
N TRP A 405 7.44 -13.78 -1.58
CA TRP A 405 7.62 -13.65 -3.02
C TRP A 405 9.00 -14.11 -3.45
N ARG A 406 9.12 -14.41 -4.73
CA ARG A 406 10.40 -14.59 -5.41
C ARG A 406 10.63 -13.43 -6.35
N LYS A 407 11.82 -12.83 -6.32
CA LYS A 407 12.28 -11.89 -7.35
C LYS A 407 13.25 -12.59 -8.29
N GLN A 408 13.01 -12.44 -9.59
CA GLN A 408 13.98 -12.78 -10.61
C GLN A 408 14.43 -11.53 -11.35
N ARG A 409 15.72 -11.20 -11.25
CA ARG A 409 16.22 -9.93 -11.79
C ARG A 409 16.07 -9.84 -13.31
N ARG A 410 16.20 -10.98 -14.00
CA ARG A 410 16.08 -11.09 -15.47
C ARG A 410 14.73 -10.65 -16.02
N PHE A 411 13.66 -10.77 -15.23
CA PHE A 411 12.31 -10.35 -15.62
C PHE A 411 11.95 -8.95 -15.12
N ASN A 412 12.73 -8.41 -14.18
CA ASN A 412 12.37 -7.20 -13.43
C ASN A 412 10.95 -7.27 -12.83
N SER A 413 10.53 -8.47 -12.43
CA SER A 413 9.23 -8.75 -11.82
C SER A 413 9.43 -9.69 -10.63
N THR A 414 8.46 -9.68 -9.73
CA THR A 414 8.31 -10.69 -8.69
C THR A 414 7.26 -11.71 -9.12
N ALA A 415 7.18 -12.82 -8.40
CA ALA A 415 5.90 -13.48 -8.22
C ALA A 415 5.62 -13.60 -6.73
N ASP A 416 4.36 -13.34 -6.41
CA ASP A 416 3.88 -13.00 -5.09
C ASP A 416 2.89 -14.09 -4.67
N TRP A 417 2.99 -14.55 -3.42
CA TRP A 417 2.00 -15.46 -2.89
C TRP A 417 0.67 -14.75 -2.71
N GLN A 418 0.66 -13.57 -2.10
CA GLN A 418 -0.54 -12.77 -1.96
C GLN A 418 -0.33 -11.36 -2.50
N ILE A 419 -1.32 -10.88 -3.27
CA ILE A 419 -1.27 -9.54 -3.89
C ILE A 419 -2.13 -8.57 -3.10
N PRO A 420 -1.63 -7.35 -2.81
CA PRO A 420 -0.27 -6.88 -3.11
C PRO A 420 0.76 -7.33 -2.06
N ILE A 421 2.04 -7.31 -2.44
CA ILE A 421 3.15 -7.24 -1.48
C ILE A 421 3.18 -5.81 -0.93
N SER A 422 2.78 -5.64 0.32
CA SER A 422 2.72 -4.35 1.00
C SER A 422 3.20 -4.49 2.45
N TYR A 423 3.38 -3.39 3.16
CA TYR A 423 3.65 -3.42 4.61
C TYR A 423 2.37 -3.27 5.46
N ASP A 424 1.21 -3.15 4.82
CA ASP A 424 -0.08 -3.16 5.50
C ASP A 424 -0.46 -4.63 5.80
N PRO A 425 -0.49 -5.04 7.08
CA PRO A 425 -0.80 -6.41 7.44
C PRO A 425 -2.22 -6.84 7.05
N SER A 426 -3.13 -5.89 6.78
CA SER A 426 -4.48 -6.20 6.30
C SER A 426 -4.48 -6.88 4.92
N THR A 427 -3.37 -6.80 4.17
CA THR A 427 -3.19 -7.47 2.88
C THR A 427 -2.51 -8.83 2.98
N PHE A 428 -2.25 -9.36 4.19
CA PHE A 428 -1.51 -10.61 4.39
C PHE A 428 -2.42 -11.83 4.34
N GLY A 429 -1.83 -12.97 4.00
CA GLY A 429 -2.45 -14.27 4.16
C GLY A 429 -2.19 -14.83 5.55
N ASP A 430 -2.70 -16.03 5.81
CA ASP A 430 -2.58 -16.72 7.08
C ASP A 430 -1.54 -17.85 6.98
N LEU A 431 -0.52 -17.82 7.85
CA LEU A 431 0.34 -18.96 8.16
C LEU A 431 -0.15 -19.61 9.46
N ILE A 432 -0.65 -20.84 9.37
CA ILE A 432 -1.16 -21.60 10.51
C ILE A 432 -0.06 -22.51 11.03
N MET A 433 0.24 -22.41 12.32
CA MET A 433 1.18 -23.30 13.01
C MET A 433 0.49 -24.65 13.25
N GLU A 434 0.86 -25.71 12.54
CA GLU A 434 0.19 -27.02 12.56
C GLU A 434 0.98 -28.10 13.30
#